data_AF-A0A0C9TBY1-F1
#
_entry.id   AF-A0A0C9TBY1-F1
#
_cell.length_a   1.000
_cell.length_b   1.000
_cell.length_c   1.000
_cell.angle_alpha   90.00
_cell.angle_beta   90.00
_cell.angle_gamma   90.00
#
_symmetry.space_group_name_H-M   'P 1'
#
loop_
_entity.id
_entity.type
_entity.pdbx_description
1 polymer ?
#
loop_
_entity_poly.entity_id
_entity_poly.type
_entity_poly.pdbx_seq_one_letter_code
_entity_poly.pdbx_strand_id
1 'polypeptide(L)'
;MRIPLVDDYFIQAVAKGVVFVVKSSYILSNVVGGGLGALKGGLEGAGMKLPAFRSNHGGQTVLNDRLAFVPGSPYNTFDGPGFPACHEVAKVYEPTTVDEVVEIVKTAAKEGTPIRASGKGHMWSVDFDFDYIYVSYDYPACARYDTMCTDDPRTIIVHTEAVNQIYDLVLENGVGSVTVEAGVTFTQLAEWLHERGASIGYTLVNWNITIAGAIATGSHRSSLGEDSQVSSAALALDIVNGKGDLVHLDKDQSNDTWLAAATSLGLLGIIARVKFAVLADFKVYANQTILDEDEVLNSDIYAQISPYVTANYWWWPGLKKFHLRTYNVVPVETEGNAFQSTFSLTPLEGKAALRLLNAGQDFSTPNFLAEKIFYDLWSMPNFHGKDFRLGYIHDPKLNSGKDKPTDRQLLSWPVYGWAYDVLIGGLYPNQLPEWEYDLHGKTLELAVPVTQANALLKRIRELFDEAKAAGKPVTSTYRSGINIKFGKPFDSFLGQTTERIGEVKADWSKGAIMFDFPSFLPTKGDHHRYNEEFYEKLAHVIIDEFPARPHWTKNTRQVFTRALKNLDKDSLQRFAKIRKEFDPKNLFKNVVAEIIDVV
;
A
#
# COMPACT_ATOMS: atom_id res chain seq x y z
N MET A 1 -22.67 49.54 -19.17
CA MET A 1 -21.21 49.38 -18.99
C MET A 1 -20.97 47.94 -18.57
N ARG A 2 -20.15 47.20 -19.33
CA ARG A 2 -20.07 45.74 -19.35
C ARG A 2 -19.27 45.16 -18.17
N ILE A 3 -19.76 44.05 -17.61
CA ILE A 3 -18.95 42.91 -17.14
C ILE A 3 -19.67 41.65 -17.69
N PRO A 4 -18.99 40.71 -18.37
CA PRO A 4 -19.64 39.57 -19.03
C PRO A 4 -19.75 38.32 -18.14
N LEU A 5 -20.80 37.56 -18.43
CA LEU A 5 -21.20 36.22 -17.96
C LEU A 5 -20.50 35.10 -18.76
N VAL A 6 -20.29 33.94 -18.13
CA VAL A 6 -20.30 32.56 -18.69
C VAL A 6 -20.68 31.62 -17.52
N ASP A 7 -21.95 31.25 -17.33
CA ASP A 7 -22.74 30.12 -17.88
C ASP A 7 -22.56 28.78 -17.13
N ASP A 8 -23.39 28.58 -16.10
CA ASP A 8 -23.85 27.28 -15.59
C ASP A 8 -25.31 27.08 -16.03
N TYR A 9 -25.62 25.98 -16.73
CA TYR A 9 -26.97 25.68 -17.22
C TYR A 9 -27.89 25.15 -16.11
N PHE A 10 -28.92 25.92 -15.77
CA PHE A 10 -30.10 25.50 -14.99
C PHE A 10 -31.24 25.08 -15.94
N ILE A 11 -31.91 23.95 -15.67
CA ILE A 11 -33.24 23.65 -16.24
C ILE A 11 -34.29 23.80 -15.12
N GLN A 12 -35.19 24.78 -15.28
CA GLN A 12 -36.39 24.96 -14.47
C GLN A 12 -37.54 24.11 -15.01
N ALA A 13 -38.20 23.35 -14.15
CA ALA A 13 -39.57 22.91 -14.36
C ALA A 13 -40.38 23.18 -13.08
N VAL A 14 -41.39 24.06 -13.18
CA VAL A 14 -42.28 24.44 -12.08
C VAL A 14 -43.62 23.71 -12.26
N ALA A 15 -43.99 22.86 -11.29
CA ALA A 15 -45.39 22.49 -11.05
C ALA A 15 -45.60 22.10 -9.58
N LYS A 16 -46.44 22.89 -8.88
CA LYS A 16 -47.03 22.65 -7.55
C LYS A 16 -46.07 22.55 -6.34
N GLY A 17 -45.31 23.62 -6.10
CA GLY A 17 -45.11 24.13 -4.74
C GLY A 17 -44.18 23.39 -3.77
N VAL A 18 -43.24 22.56 -4.24
CA VAL A 18 -42.20 21.96 -3.38
C VAL A 18 -40.82 22.14 -4.04
N VAL A 19 -39.86 22.72 -3.31
CA VAL A 19 -38.46 22.88 -3.75
C VAL A 19 -37.65 21.68 -3.26
N PHE A 20 -37.06 20.91 -4.18
CA PHE A 20 -36.02 19.92 -3.87
C PHE A 20 -34.67 20.46 -4.36
N VAL A 21 -33.69 20.54 -3.46
CA VAL A 21 -32.28 20.73 -3.82
C VAL A 21 -31.64 19.35 -3.83
N VAL A 22 -31.26 18.84 -5.01
CA VAL A 22 -30.52 17.59 -5.14
C VAL A 22 -29.14 17.90 -5.71
N LYS A 23 -28.09 17.61 -4.92
CA LYS A 23 -26.69 17.65 -5.35
C LYS A 23 -26.44 16.39 -6.20
N SER A 24 -26.06 16.56 -7.46
CA SER A 24 -25.80 15.45 -8.38
C SER A 24 -24.54 14.70 -7.97
N SER A 25 -24.71 13.52 -7.36
CA SER A 25 -23.81 12.34 -7.41
C SER A 25 -24.13 11.33 -6.29
N TYR A 26 -25.40 10.96 -6.10
CA TYR A 26 -25.77 9.76 -5.32
C TYR A 26 -27.13 9.24 -5.80
N ILE A 27 -27.28 7.91 -5.83
CA ILE A 27 -28.49 7.09 -6.06
C ILE A 27 -28.69 6.56 -7.49
N LEU A 28 -28.25 5.32 -7.70
CA LEU A 28 -29.01 4.30 -8.44
C LEU A 28 -28.63 2.89 -7.96
N SER A 29 -29.13 2.52 -6.78
CA SER A 29 -29.53 1.14 -6.46
C SER A 29 -30.40 1.15 -5.19
N ASN A 30 -31.39 0.26 -5.15
CA ASN A 30 -32.31 -0.01 -4.05
C ASN A 30 -33.56 0.88 -3.89
N VAL A 31 -34.49 0.83 -4.86
CA VAL A 31 -35.93 0.63 -4.60
C VAL A 31 -36.57 -0.08 -5.81
N VAL A 32 -36.57 -1.41 -5.82
CA VAL A 32 -37.45 -2.21 -6.70
C VAL A 32 -38.34 -3.04 -5.80
N GLY A 33 -39.59 -2.63 -5.64
CA GLY A 33 -40.59 -3.36 -4.89
C GLY A 33 -41.73 -2.46 -4.43
N GLY A 34 -42.78 -2.35 -5.26
CA GLY A 34 -44.04 -1.71 -4.87
C GLY A 34 -44.23 -0.28 -5.39
N GLY A 35 -44.37 -0.12 -6.71
CA GLY A 35 -44.70 1.19 -7.29
C GLY A 35 -45.10 1.20 -8.77
N LEU A 36 -45.11 0.05 -9.46
CA LEU A 36 -45.41 -0.02 -10.90
C LEU A 36 -46.91 -0.05 -11.25
N GLY A 37 -47.81 -0.08 -10.26
CA GLY A 37 -49.26 -0.06 -10.51
C GLY A 37 -49.83 1.31 -10.85
N ALA A 38 -49.24 2.39 -10.32
CA ALA A 38 -49.82 3.74 -10.40
C ALA A 38 -49.33 4.57 -11.60
N LEU A 39 -48.21 4.20 -12.23
CA LEU A 39 -47.67 4.88 -13.42
C LEU A 39 -48.26 4.36 -14.75
N LYS A 40 -48.90 3.19 -14.73
CA LYS A 40 -49.50 2.59 -15.94
C LYS A 40 -50.86 3.19 -16.31
N GLY A 41 -51.61 3.71 -15.33
CA GLY A 41 -52.91 4.37 -15.56
C GLY A 41 -52.83 5.82 -16.06
N GLY A 42 -51.66 6.47 -15.94
CA GLY A 42 -51.48 7.88 -16.34
C GLY A 42 -50.99 8.08 -17.77
N LEU A 43 -50.41 7.06 -18.41
CA LEU A 43 -49.75 7.19 -19.72
C LEU A 43 -50.61 6.71 -20.90
N GLU A 44 -51.71 6.00 -20.67
CA GLU A 44 -52.67 5.64 -21.72
C GLU A 44 -53.64 6.77 -22.10
N GLY A 45 -53.69 7.86 -21.32
CA GLY A 45 -54.48 9.06 -21.61
C GLY A 45 -53.83 10.08 -22.57
N ALA A 46 -52.56 9.85 -22.98
CA ALA A 46 -51.79 10.82 -23.77
C ALA A 46 -51.41 10.34 -25.18
N GLY A 47 -51.97 9.23 -25.67
CA GLY A 47 -51.88 8.84 -27.09
C GLY A 47 -50.48 8.47 -27.62
N MET A 48 -49.47 8.25 -26.76
CA MET A 48 -48.13 7.84 -27.18
C MET A 48 -47.99 6.31 -27.19
N LYS A 49 -47.76 5.72 -28.37
CA LYS A 49 -47.40 4.29 -28.53
C LYS A 49 -45.90 4.09 -28.25
N LEU A 50 -45.55 3.24 -27.29
CA LEU A 50 -44.19 2.73 -27.10
C LEU A 50 -43.94 1.55 -28.06
N PRO A 51 -42.79 1.50 -28.78
CA PRO A 51 -42.44 0.35 -29.61
C PRO A 51 -42.02 -0.85 -28.75
N ALA A 52 -42.46 -2.05 -29.15
CA ALA A 52 -42.12 -3.30 -28.49
C ALA A 52 -40.66 -3.70 -28.78
N PHE A 53 -39.83 -3.82 -27.74
CA PHE A 53 -38.53 -4.49 -27.83
C PHE A 53 -38.74 -6.00 -27.76
N ARG A 54 -38.44 -6.71 -28.86
CA ARG A 54 -38.30 -8.18 -28.90
C ARG A 54 -36.93 -8.56 -28.34
N SER A 55 -36.90 -9.53 -27.44
CA SER A 55 -35.68 -10.22 -27.01
C SER A 55 -35.20 -11.18 -28.12
N ASN A 56 -33.95 -11.06 -28.55
CA ASN A 56 -33.26 -12.12 -29.28
C ASN A 56 -32.03 -12.55 -28.48
N HIS A 57 -32.05 -13.80 -28.02
CA HIS A 57 -30.90 -14.50 -27.45
C HIS A 57 -29.92 -14.88 -28.55
N GLY A 58 -28.65 -14.50 -28.39
CA GLY A 58 -27.50 -14.98 -29.15
C GLY A 58 -26.25 -14.68 -28.34
N GLY A 59 -25.50 -15.72 -27.97
CA GLY A 59 -24.41 -15.65 -27.00
C GLY A 59 -23.25 -14.76 -27.44
N GLN A 60 -22.99 -13.72 -26.66
CA GLN A 60 -21.70 -13.07 -26.47
C GLN A 60 -21.57 -12.81 -24.98
N THR A 61 -20.50 -13.29 -24.36
CA THR A 61 -20.14 -12.94 -22.99
C THR A 61 -19.82 -11.45 -22.97
N VAL A 62 -20.80 -10.64 -22.58
CA VAL A 62 -20.61 -9.20 -22.42
C VAL A 62 -19.81 -9.01 -21.13
N LEU A 63 -18.52 -8.70 -21.27
CA LEU A 63 -17.71 -8.16 -20.19
C LEU A 63 -18.45 -6.91 -19.68
N ASN A 64 -18.86 -6.94 -18.41
CA ASN A 64 -19.59 -5.84 -17.77
C ASN A 64 -18.67 -4.60 -17.70
N ASP A 65 -18.87 -3.64 -18.61
CA ASP A 65 -18.35 -2.28 -18.43
C ASP A 65 -19.19 -1.62 -17.30
N ARG A 66 -18.77 -1.77 -16.05
CA ARG A 66 -19.32 -1.02 -14.91
C ARG A 66 -18.31 0.06 -14.52
N LEU A 67 -18.84 1.28 -14.37
CA LEU A 67 -18.15 2.59 -14.39
C LEU A 67 -17.59 2.96 -15.78
N ALA A 68 -18.05 4.10 -16.31
CA ALA A 68 -17.63 4.61 -17.60
C ALA A 68 -16.18 5.12 -17.50
N PHE A 69 -15.21 4.22 -17.59
CA PHE A 69 -13.82 4.60 -17.81
C PHE A 69 -13.71 5.28 -19.17
N VAL A 70 -13.11 6.48 -19.19
CA VAL A 70 -12.88 7.22 -20.42
C VAL A 70 -11.45 6.90 -20.90
N PRO A 71 -11.27 6.29 -22.09
CA PRO A 71 -9.94 5.99 -22.64
C PRO A 71 -9.04 7.23 -22.65
N GLY A 72 -7.77 7.05 -22.27
CA GLY A 72 -6.81 8.15 -22.14
C GLY A 72 -6.95 8.97 -20.86
N SER A 73 -7.76 8.52 -19.88
CA SER A 73 -7.82 9.13 -18.55
C SER A 73 -6.75 8.58 -17.62
N PRO A 74 -6.33 9.36 -16.60
CA PRO A 74 -5.44 8.86 -15.56
C PRO A 74 -6.09 7.75 -14.75
N TYR A 75 -5.32 6.69 -14.50
CA TYR A 75 -5.67 5.69 -13.49
C TYR A 75 -5.00 6.07 -12.18
N ASN A 76 -5.80 6.43 -11.17
CA ASN A 76 -5.28 6.98 -9.93
C ASN A 76 -4.87 5.89 -8.92
N THR A 77 -3.92 6.24 -8.07
CA THR A 77 -3.59 5.50 -6.85
C THR A 77 -4.76 5.54 -5.85
N PHE A 78 -4.57 4.86 -4.71
CA PHE A 78 -5.49 4.90 -3.58
C PHE A 78 -5.77 6.33 -3.06
N ASP A 79 -4.85 7.28 -3.27
CA ASP A 79 -5.00 8.67 -2.83
C ASP A 79 -6.12 9.43 -3.58
N GLY A 80 -6.64 8.87 -4.68
CA GLY A 80 -7.79 9.42 -5.41
C GLY A 80 -7.44 10.39 -6.56
N PRO A 81 -8.42 11.17 -7.07
CA PRO A 81 -8.24 12.05 -8.21
C PRO A 81 -7.11 13.08 -8.02
N GLY A 82 -6.25 13.24 -9.03
CA GLY A 82 -5.07 14.10 -8.95
C GLY A 82 -3.79 13.36 -8.57
N PHE A 83 -3.90 12.08 -8.23
CA PHE A 83 -2.79 11.21 -7.90
C PHE A 83 -2.71 10.03 -8.88
N PRO A 84 -2.40 10.29 -10.17
CA PRO A 84 -2.28 9.25 -11.18
C PRO A 84 -1.19 8.26 -10.77
N ALA A 85 -1.54 6.97 -10.75
CA ALA A 85 -0.58 5.90 -10.85
C ALA A 85 -0.08 5.79 -12.29
N CYS A 86 -1.03 5.76 -13.24
CA CYS A 86 -0.76 5.84 -14.68
C CYS A 86 -1.39 7.10 -15.25
N HIS A 87 -0.66 7.85 -16.06
CA HIS A 87 -1.15 9.08 -16.68
C HIS A 87 -2.24 8.83 -17.74
N GLU A 88 -2.06 7.78 -18.55
CA GLU A 88 -3.01 7.38 -19.57
C GLU A 88 -3.10 5.86 -19.60
N VAL A 89 -4.33 5.32 -19.59
CA VAL A 89 -4.58 3.90 -19.85
C VAL A 89 -5.70 3.75 -20.88
N ALA A 90 -5.62 2.72 -21.70
CA ALA A 90 -6.59 2.48 -22.77
C ALA A 90 -7.92 1.99 -22.21
N LYS A 91 -7.86 1.09 -21.21
CA LYS A 91 -9.05 0.48 -20.61
C LYS A 91 -8.74 -0.06 -19.22
N VAL A 92 -9.75 -0.05 -18.34
CA VAL A 92 -9.75 -0.76 -17.06
C VAL A 92 -10.81 -1.87 -17.15
N TYR A 93 -10.45 -3.09 -16.76
CA TYR A 93 -11.36 -4.21 -16.58
C TYR A 93 -11.54 -4.51 -15.10
N GLU A 94 -12.75 -4.87 -14.69
CA GLU A 94 -13.09 -5.27 -13.32
C GLU A 94 -13.61 -6.73 -13.31
N PRO A 95 -12.74 -7.74 -13.56
CA PRO A 95 -13.16 -9.12 -13.53
C PRO A 95 -13.60 -9.55 -12.13
N THR A 96 -14.52 -10.51 -12.09
CA THR A 96 -15.08 -11.10 -10.87
C THR A 96 -14.63 -12.53 -10.63
N THR A 97 -13.95 -13.14 -11.63
CA THR A 97 -13.44 -14.51 -11.56
C THR A 97 -12.03 -14.62 -12.15
N VAL A 98 -11.30 -15.65 -11.74
CA VAL A 98 -9.98 -15.98 -12.32
C VAL A 98 -10.08 -16.28 -13.82
N ASP A 99 -11.16 -16.92 -14.27
CA ASP A 99 -11.35 -17.24 -15.70
C ASP A 99 -11.49 -15.97 -16.55
N GLU A 100 -12.18 -14.95 -16.06
CA GLU A 100 -12.25 -13.65 -16.75
C GLU A 100 -10.89 -12.99 -16.84
N VAL A 101 -10.06 -13.06 -15.78
CA VAL A 101 -8.67 -12.58 -15.82
C VAL A 101 -7.88 -13.30 -16.93
N VAL A 102 -8.00 -14.62 -17.00
CA VAL A 102 -7.34 -15.45 -18.04
C VAL A 102 -7.76 -15.01 -19.44
N GLU A 103 -9.06 -14.83 -19.70
CA GLU A 103 -9.55 -14.44 -21.02
C GLU A 103 -9.12 -13.01 -21.42
N ILE A 104 -9.07 -12.09 -20.46
CA ILE A 104 -8.54 -10.73 -20.70
C ILE A 104 -7.06 -10.80 -21.10
N VAL A 105 -6.25 -11.58 -20.38
CA VAL A 105 -4.81 -11.71 -20.68
C VAL A 105 -4.59 -12.41 -22.03
N LYS A 106 -5.36 -13.46 -22.36
CA LYS A 106 -5.30 -14.11 -23.68
C LYS A 106 -5.61 -13.13 -24.81
N THR A 107 -6.60 -12.27 -24.62
CA THR A 107 -6.96 -11.24 -25.60
C THR A 107 -5.83 -10.24 -25.77
N ALA A 108 -5.29 -9.70 -24.67
CA ALA A 108 -4.14 -8.80 -24.69
C ALA A 108 -2.90 -9.44 -25.35
N ALA A 109 -2.65 -10.73 -25.08
CA ALA A 109 -1.53 -11.48 -25.66
C ALA A 109 -1.68 -11.74 -27.16
N LYS A 110 -2.90 -11.91 -27.65
CA LYS A 110 -3.20 -12.02 -29.09
C LYS A 110 -2.97 -10.69 -29.80
N GLU A 111 -3.35 -9.59 -29.17
CA GLU A 111 -3.27 -8.24 -29.73
C GLU A 111 -1.91 -7.56 -29.55
N GLY A 112 -1.09 -8.05 -28.61
CA GLY A 112 0.17 -7.41 -28.23
C GLY A 112 -0.04 -6.13 -27.42
N THR A 113 -1.13 -6.08 -26.64
CA THR A 113 -1.49 -4.92 -25.83
C THR A 113 -0.86 -5.03 -24.44
N PRO A 114 -0.13 -4.00 -23.97
CA PRO A 114 0.41 -4.00 -22.60
C PRO A 114 -0.71 -4.11 -21.57
N ILE A 115 -0.46 -4.85 -20.50
CA ILE A 115 -1.46 -5.19 -19.49
C ILE A 115 -0.82 -5.25 -18.11
N ARG A 116 -1.50 -4.70 -17.09
CA ARG A 116 -1.05 -4.69 -15.70
C ARG A 116 -2.19 -5.01 -14.76
N ALA A 117 -1.88 -5.64 -13.63
CA ALA A 117 -2.85 -5.82 -12.55
C ALA A 117 -2.80 -4.63 -11.61
N SER A 118 -3.98 -4.22 -11.13
CA SER A 118 -4.14 -3.30 -10.02
C SER A 118 -4.95 -3.95 -8.90
N GLY A 119 -4.47 -3.79 -7.67
CA GLY A 119 -5.26 -4.04 -6.46
C GLY A 119 -5.90 -2.73 -6.01
N LYS A 120 -5.53 -2.28 -4.81
CA LYS A 120 -6.03 -1.04 -4.21
C LYS A 120 -5.22 0.21 -4.56
N GLY A 121 -4.11 0.08 -5.30
CA GLY A 121 -3.25 1.21 -5.67
C GLY A 121 -2.45 1.82 -4.51
N HIS A 122 -2.06 1.01 -3.52
CA HIS A 122 -1.24 1.41 -2.36
C HIS A 122 0.27 1.38 -2.68
N MET A 123 0.73 2.29 -3.52
CA MET A 123 2.17 2.48 -3.73
C MET A 123 2.53 3.95 -3.93
N TRP A 124 3.74 4.31 -3.51
CA TRP A 124 4.22 5.69 -3.40
C TRP A 124 5.59 5.89 -4.07
N SER A 125 5.81 5.23 -5.20
CA SER A 125 6.97 5.52 -6.06
C SER A 125 6.76 6.88 -6.74
N VAL A 126 7.68 7.81 -6.54
CA VAL A 126 7.56 9.21 -7.00
C VAL A 126 8.79 9.57 -7.84
N ASP A 127 8.61 10.14 -9.03
CA ASP A 127 9.71 10.79 -9.74
C ASP A 127 9.52 12.32 -9.72
N PHE A 128 10.65 13.00 -9.59
CA PHE A 128 10.82 14.38 -10.02
C PHE A 128 11.93 14.31 -11.05
N ASP A 129 11.55 14.36 -12.32
CA ASP A 129 12.53 14.52 -13.38
C ASP A 129 13.03 15.98 -13.32
N PHE A 130 14.18 16.20 -12.66
CA PHE A 130 14.82 17.51 -12.54
C PHE A 130 15.24 18.09 -13.91
N ASP A 131 15.30 17.26 -14.96
CA ASP A 131 15.69 17.69 -16.31
C ASP A 131 14.51 18.17 -17.17
N TYR A 132 13.27 18.09 -16.70
CA TYR A 132 12.08 18.61 -17.41
C TYR A 132 11.71 20.06 -17.02
N ILE A 133 12.69 20.97 -17.06
CA ILE A 133 12.48 22.42 -16.82
C ILE A 133 11.82 23.16 -18.00
N TYR A 134 11.44 22.49 -19.10
CA TYR A 134 10.95 23.21 -20.29
C TYR A 134 9.80 22.56 -21.07
N VAL A 135 8.76 21.99 -20.46
CA VAL A 135 7.49 21.81 -21.20
C VAL A 135 6.23 21.97 -20.32
N SER A 136 5.56 23.10 -20.51
CA SER A 136 4.17 23.45 -20.15
C SER A 136 3.88 23.83 -18.68
N TYR A 137 3.32 25.04 -18.56
CA TYR A 137 2.89 25.71 -17.32
C TYR A 137 1.54 25.20 -16.77
N ASP A 138 0.99 24.11 -17.33
CA ASP A 138 -0.38 23.64 -17.04
C ASP A 138 -0.46 22.27 -16.34
N TYR A 139 0.65 21.64 -15.96
CA TYR A 139 0.64 20.39 -15.18
C TYR A 139 1.83 20.28 -14.21
N PRO A 140 1.74 20.74 -12.94
CA PRO A 140 2.64 20.31 -11.89
C PRO A 140 2.07 19.01 -11.28
N ALA A 141 1.93 17.96 -12.08
CA ALA A 141 1.62 16.63 -11.57
C ALA A 141 2.95 15.91 -11.40
N CYS A 142 3.36 15.66 -10.15
CA CYS A 142 4.44 14.76 -9.82
C CYS A 142 4.31 13.50 -10.68
N ALA A 143 5.26 13.23 -11.58
CA ALA A 143 5.24 12.01 -12.37
C ALA A 143 5.53 10.83 -11.43
N ARG A 144 4.49 10.32 -10.78
CA ARG A 144 4.61 9.08 -10.01
C ARG A 144 4.73 7.95 -11.02
N TYR A 145 5.82 7.21 -10.96
CA TYR A 145 5.96 5.99 -11.76
C TYR A 145 5.56 4.83 -10.87
N ASP A 146 4.60 4.06 -11.32
CA ASP A 146 4.09 2.95 -10.57
C ASP A 146 4.54 1.63 -11.21
N THR A 147 4.89 0.64 -10.40
CA THR A 147 4.98 -0.76 -10.85
C THR A 147 3.70 -1.22 -11.57
N MET A 148 2.56 -0.57 -11.36
CA MET A 148 1.31 -0.82 -12.09
C MET A 148 1.25 -0.22 -13.50
N CYS A 149 2.26 0.53 -13.96
CA CYS A 149 2.23 1.26 -15.23
C CYS A 149 3.41 0.92 -16.14
N THR A 150 3.21 1.11 -17.45
CA THR A 150 4.18 0.70 -18.48
C THR A 150 4.68 1.86 -19.36
N ASP A 151 4.32 3.10 -19.00
CA ASP A 151 4.51 4.32 -19.82
C ASP A 151 4.04 4.17 -21.28
N ASP A 152 3.05 3.29 -21.53
CA ASP A 152 2.39 3.09 -22.82
C ASP A 152 0.89 3.40 -22.67
N PRO A 153 0.33 4.37 -23.41
CA PRO A 153 -1.09 4.74 -23.30
C PRO A 153 -2.03 3.62 -23.75
N ARG A 154 -1.53 2.58 -24.44
CA ARG A 154 -2.28 1.37 -24.79
C ARG A 154 -2.46 0.42 -23.61
N THR A 155 -1.83 0.69 -22.46
CA THR A 155 -1.89 -0.18 -21.28
C THR A 155 -3.33 -0.41 -20.86
N ILE A 156 -3.66 -1.68 -20.62
CA ILE A 156 -4.89 -2.12 -20.00
C ILE A 156 -4.61 -2.41 -18.53
N ILE A 157 -5.51 -1.96 -17.65
CA ILE A 157 -5.47 -2.31 -16.22
C ILE A 157 -6.52 -3.39 -15.93
N VAL A 158 -6.12 -4.45 -15.23
CA VAL A 158 -7.01 -5.47 -14.67
C VAL A 158 -7.14 -5.21 -13.18
N HIS A 159 -8.29 -4.68 -12.77
CA HIS A 159 -8.60 -4.35 -11.39
C HIS A 159 -9.13 -5.59 -10.67
N THR A 160 -8.29 -6.14 -9.80
CA THR A 160 -8.47 -7.49 -9.23
C THR A 160 -9.39 -7.56 -8.01
N GLU A 161 -9.89 -6.42 -7.52
CA GLU A 161 -10.60 -6.35 -6.23
C GLU A 161 -11.85 -7.23 -6.12
N ALA A 162 -12.54 -7.49 -7.22
CA ALA A 162 -13.73 -8.34 -7.24
C ALA A 162 -13.40 -9.84 -7.38
N VAL A 163 -12.13 -10.21 -7.62
CA VAL A 163 -11.61 -11.59 -7.61
C VAL A 163 -11.09 -11.89 -6.21
N ASN A 164 -12.00 -12.03 -5.25
CA ASN A 164 -11.69 -11.96 -3.81
C ASN A 164 -12.26 -13.12 -2.96
N GLN A 165 -12.40 -14.31 -3.54
CA GLN A 165 -12.82 -15.48 -2.78
C GLN A 165 -11.74 -15.95 -1.77
N ILE A 166 -12.21 -16.47 -0.63
CA ILE A 166 -11.39 -17.10 0.43
C ILE A 166 -12.00 -18.47 0.73
N TYR A 167 -11.21 -19.54 0.59
CA TYR A 167 -11.69 -20.92 0.71
C TYR A 167 -10.57 -21.90 1.10
N ASP A 168 -10.93 -23.18 1.28
CA ASP A 168 -10.02 -24.29 1.62
C ASP A 168 -9.13 -24.04 2.85
N LEU A 169 -9.70 -23.45 3.92
CA LEU A 169 -9.02 -23.38 5.21
C LEU A 169 -8.85 -24.77 5.80
N VAL A 170 -7.59 -25.14 6.00
CA VAL A 170 -7.16 -26.34 6.71
C VAL A 170 -6.31 -25.89 7.89
N LEU A 171 -6.63 -26.34 9.10
CA LEU A 171 -5.87 -26.04 10.32
C LEU A 171 -5.68 -27.31 11.13
N GLU A 172 -4.45 -27.74 11.31
CA GLU A 172 -4.08 -28.95 12.05
C GLU A 172 -2.96 -28.63 13.04
N ASN A 173 -3.15 -28.96 14.33
CA ASN A 173 -2.17 -28.68 15.40
C ASN A 173 -1.69 -27.22 15.45
N GLY A 174 -2.54 -26.28 15.08
CA GLY A 174 -2.26 -24.84 15.12
C GLY A 174 -1.43 -24.29 13.96
N VAL A 175 -1.19 -25.08 12.90
CA VAL A 175 -0.60 -24.62 11.64
C VAL A 175 -1.47 -25.08 10.49
N GLY A 176 -1.56 -24.29 9.43
CA GLY A 176 -2.52 -24.55 8.36
C GLY A 176 -2.24 -23.80 7.08
N SER A 177 -3.21 -23.88 6.17
CA SER A 177 -3.22 -23.09 4.95
C SER A 177 -4.64 -22.67 4.56
N VAL A 178 -4.74 -21.59 3.81
CA VAL A 178 -5.97 -21.09 3.19
C VAL A 178 -5.68 -20.68 1.75
N THR A 179 -6.64 -20.83 0.86
CA THR A 179 -6.53 -20.31 -0.52
C THR A 179 -7.24 -18.97 -0.62
N VAL A 180 -6.54 -17.97 -1.15
CA VAL A 180 -7.08 -16.63 -1.40
C VAL A 180 -6.88 -16.23 -2.85
N GLU A 181 -7.85 -15.50 -3.38
CA GLU A 181 -7.75 -14.89 -4.70
C GLU A 181 -7.04 -13.53 -4.68
N ALA A 182 -6.64 -13.05 -5.86
CA ALA A 182 -5.82 -11.86 -6.08
C ALA A 182 -6.30 -10.59 -5.37
N GLY A 183 -7.62 -10.39 -5.31
CA GLY A 183 -8.29 -9.22 -4.76
C GLY A 183 -8.44 -9.21 -3.25
N VAL A 184 -8.16 -10.33 -2.56
CA VAL A 184 -8.31 -10.43 -1.11
C VAL A 184 -7.32 -9.50 -0.41
N THR A 185 -7.82 -8.62 0.46
CA THR A 185 -6.99 -7.74 1.29
C THR A 185 -6.59 -8.38 2.61
N PHE A 186 -5.54 -7.84 3.24
CA PHE A 186 -5.10 -8.27 4.58
C PHE A 186 -6.23 -8.20 5.63
N THR A 187 -7.06 -7.15 5.59
CA THR A 187 -8.16 -6.99 6.54
C THR A 187 -9.27 -8.01 6.31
N GLN A 188 -9.66 -8.22 5.04
CA GLN A 188 -10.65 -9.24 4.68
C GLN A 188 -10.20 -10.63 5.11
N LEU A 189 -8.94 -11.01 4.85
CA LEU A 189 -8.43 -12.32 5.25
C LEU A 189 -8.31 -12.43 6.77
N ALA A 190 -7.77 -11.43 7.45
CA ALA A 190 -7.58 -11.45 8.89
C ALA A 190 -8.91 -11.61 9.65
N GLU A 191 -9.95 -10.85 9.26
CA GLU A 191 -11.28 -10.96 9.85
C GLU A 191 -11.90 -12.34 9.59
N TRP A 192 -11.82 -12.82 8.34
CA TRP A 192 -12.35 -14.13 7.96
C TRP A 192 -11.70 -15.29 8.71
N LEU A 193 -10.37 -15.22 8.93
CA LEU A 193 -9.60 -16.21 9.69
C LEU A 193 -9.90 -16.13 11.19
N HIS A 194 -9.96 -14.93 11.75
CA HIS A 194 -10.22 -14.70 13.18
C HIS A 194 -11.56 -15.33 13.60
N GLU A 195 -12.62 -15.18 12.78
CA GLU A 195 -13.92 -15.82 13.03
C GLU A 195 -13.86 -17.36 13.03
N ARG A 196 -12.78 -17.95 12.50
CA ARG A 196 -12.55 -19.40 12.38
C ARG A 196 -11.42 -19.88 13.28
N GLY A 197 -10.94 -19.05 14.22
CA GLY A 197 -9.88 -19.41 15.15
C GLY A 197 -8.50 -19.54 14.49
N ALA A 198 -8.29 -18.89 13.35
CA ALA A 198 -7.02 -18.84 12.64
C ALA A 198 -6.47 -17.41 12.56
N SER A 199 -5.18 -17.28 12.33
CA SER A 199 -4.47 -16.03 12.13
C SER A 199 -3.57 -16.13 10.90
N ILE A 200 -3.45 -15.03 10.19
CA ILE A 200 -2.52 -14.85 9.06
C ILE A 200 -1.06 -14.74 9.51
N GLY A 201 -0.78 -14.73 10.82
CA GLY A 201 0.57 -14.80 11.38
C GLY A 201 1.30 -13.46 11.39
N TYR A 202 2.61 -13.48 11.13
CA TYR A 202 3.50 -12.32 11.30
C TYR A 202 3.75 -11.53 10.02
N THR A 203 3.34 -12.07 8.86
CA THR A 203 3.48 -11.47 7.53
C THR A 203 2.45 -10.38 7.25
N LEU A 204 1.96 -9.71 8.29
CA LEU A 204 0.92 -8.69 8.22
C LEU A 204 1.50 -7.34 7.84
N VAL A 205 1.02 -6.74 6.75
CA VAL A 205 1.45 -5.41 6.31
C VAL A 205 0.31 -4.38 6.43
N ASN A 206 0.58 -3.16 5.96
CA ASN A 206 -0.34 -2.02 6.08
C ASN A 206 -1.77 -2.33 5.61
N TRP A 207 -2.69 -1.55 6.19
CA TRP A 207 -4.13 -1.58 5.98
C TRP A 207 -4.50 -1.52 4.50
N ASN A 208 -5.49 -2.35 4.10
CA ASN A 208 -6.15 -2.33 2.78
C ASN A 208 -5.28 -2.67 1.55
N ILE A 209 -4.19 -3.43 1.71
CA ILE A 209 -3.37 -3.95 0.60
C ILE A 209 -3.85 -5.36 0.22
N THR A 210 -3.82 -5.71 -1.08
CA THR A 210 -4.11 -7.09 -1.52
C THR A 210 -2.92 -8.01 -1.27
N ILE A 211 -3.19 -9.27 -0.89
CA ILE A 211 -2.13 -10.25 -0.60
C ILE A 211 -1.26 -10.50 -1.83
N ALA A 212 -1.88 -10.64 -3.01
CA ALA A 212 -1.17 -10.81 -4.26
C ALA A 212 -0.27 -9.62 -4.61
N GLY A 213 -0.75 -8.38 -4.44
CA GLY A 213 0.06 -7.18 -4.67
C GLY A 213 1.24 -7.07 -3.70
N ALA A 214 1.03 -7.48 -2.44
CA ALA A 214 2.07 -7.50 -1.42
C ALA A 214 3.16 -8.54 -1.72
N ILE A 215 2.78 -9.74 -2.20
CA ILE A 215 3.75 -10.75 -2.65
C ILE A 215 4.52 -10.24 -3.88
N ALA A 216 3.81 -9.70 -4.88
CA ALA A 216 4.43 -9.22 -6.11
C ALA A 216 5.52 -8.17 -5.83
N THR A 217 5.30 -7.31 -4.85
CA THR A 217 6.21 -6.21 -4.49
C THR A 217 7.22 -6.55 -3.40
N GLY A 218 7.18 -7.76 -2.84
CA GLY A 218 8.05 -8.17 -1.74
C GLY A 218 7.78 -7.40 -0.44
N SER A 219 6.52 -6.99 -0.23
CA SER A 219 6.09 -6.26 0.97
C SER A 219 6.41 -7.05 2.24
N HIS A 220 6.69 -6.32 3.32
CA HIS A 220 7.15 -6.91 4.57
C HIS A 220 6.72 -6.13 5.81
N ARG A 221 6.85 -6.81 6.94
CA ARG A 221 6.73 -6.27 8.28
C ARG A 221 8.10 -6.29 8.97
N SER A 222 8.16 -5.77 10.19
CA SER A 222 9.34 -5.88 11.02
C SER A 222 9.37 -7.17 11.85
N SER A 223 10.30 -8.07 11.57
CA SER A 223 10.71 -9.13 12.50
C SER A 223 12.08 -9.67 12.12
N LEU A 224 12.90 -9.99 13.12
CA LEU A 224 14.11 -10.80 12.95
C LEU A 224 13.91 -12.25 13.41
N GLY A 225 12.97 -12.50 14.34
CA GLY A 225 12.67 -13.83 14.86
C GLY A 225 11.76 -14.63 13.92
N GLU A 226 10.83 -13.96 13.25
CA GLU A 226 9.79 -14.55 12.42
C GLU A 226 9.96 -14.14 10.96
N ASP A 227 9.41 -14.94 10.04
CA ASP A 227 9.38 -14.57 8.64
C ASP A 227 8.38 -13.41 8.43
N SER A 228 8.88 -12.23 8.06
CA SER A 228 8.08 -10.99 8.00
C SER A 228 7.76 -10.50 6.58
N GLN A 229 8.44 -11.03 5.56
CA GLN A 229 8.10 -10.78 4.16
C GLN A 229 6.87 -11.59 3.78
N VAL A 230 5.88 -10.99 3.13
CA VAL A 230 4.59 -11.62 2.83
C VAL A 230 4.75 -12.91 2.02
N SER A 231 5.67 -12.91 1.06
CA SER A 231 5.96 -14.04 0.19
C SER A 231 6.48 -15.28 0.94
N SER A 232 6.97 -15.12 2.17
CA SER A 232 7.42 -16.25 2.99
C SER A 232 6.28 -17.18 3.40
N ALA A 233 5.08 -16.64 3.59
CA ALA A 233 3.89 -17.40 3.93
C ALA A 233 3.15 -17.97 2.70
N ALA A 234 3.53 -17.57 1.47
CA ALA A 234 2.99 -18.21 0.27
C ALA A 234 3.54 -19.64 0.14
N LEU A 235 2.63 -20.61 0.08
CA LEU A 235 2.92 -22.04 -0.11
C LEU A 235 2.78 -22.46 -1.57
N ALA A 236 1.92 -21.78 -2.33
CA ALA A 236 1.79 -21.92 -3.77
C ALA A 236 1.21 -20.65 -4.39
N LEU A 237 1.51 -20.41 -5.67
CA LEU A 237 1.02 -19.31 -6.47
C LEU A 237 0.41 -19.84 -7.77
N ASP A 238 -0.74 -19.30 -8.16
CA ASP A 238 -1.26 -19.44 -9.51
C ASP A 238 -1.12 -18.11 -10.26
N ILE A 239 -0.43 -18.12 -11.39
CA ILE A 239 -0.09 -16.91 -12.15
C ILE A 239 -0.64 -17.03 -13.57
N VAL A 240 -1.41 -16.03 -14.00
CA VAL A 240 -1.79 -15.86 -15.40
C VAL A 240 -0.65 -15.16 -16.13
N ASN A 241 0.12 -15.92 -16.92
CA ASN A 241 1.34 -15.44 -17.57
C ASN A 241 1.06 -14.63 -18.85
N GLY A 242 2.09 -14.07 -19.49
CA GLY A 242 1.99 -13.29 -20.74
C GLY A 242 1.51 -14.06 -21.97
N LYS A 243 1.34 -15.38 -21.88
CA LYS A 243 0.75 -16.23 -22.92
C LYS A 243 -0.76 -16.44 -22.69
N GLY A 244 -1.26 -16.07 -21.51
CA GLY A 244 -2.64 -16.32 -21.09
C GLY A 244 -2.85 -17.70 -20.48
N ASP A 245 -1.77 -18.40 -20.09
CA ASP A 245 -1.84 -19.68 -19.39
C ASP A 245 -1.88 -19.45 -17.87
N LEU A 246 -2.68 -20.25 -17.16
CA LEU A 246 -2.67 -20.30 -15.70
C LEU A 246 -1.60 -21.29 -15.24
N VAL A 247 -0.49 -20.77 -14.70
CA VAL A 247 0.68 -21.54 -14.25
C VAL A 247 0.62 -21.72 -12.73
N HIS A 248 0.61 -22.97 -12.28
CA HIS A 248 0.70 -23.34 -10.87
C HIS A 248 2.16 -23.50 -10.44
N LEU A 249 2.52 -22.91 -9.30
CA LEU A 249 3.86 -22.97 -8.71
C LEU A 249 3.77 -23.31 -7.23
N ASP A 250 4.30 -24.47 -6.83
CA ASP A 250 4.54 -24.78 -5.42
C ASP A 250 5.78 -24.06 -4.89
N LYS A 251 5.79 -23.77 -3.59
CA LYS A 251 6.95 -23.20 -2.89
C LYS A 251 8.14 -24.14 -2.97
N ASP A 252 9.16 -23.72 -3.70
CA ASP A 252 10.45 -24.40 -3.76
C ASP A 252 11.58 -23.38 -3.75
N GLN A 253 12.22 -23.24 -2.58
CA GLN A 253 13.34 -22.31 -2.41
C GLN A 253 14.60 -22.74 -3.16
N SER A 254 14.64 -23.87 -3.87
CA SER A 254 15.74 -24.25 -4.76
C SER A 254 15.48 -23.91 -6.23
N ASN A 255 14.25 -23.49 -6.57
CA ASN A 255 13.79 -23.27 -7.94
C ASN A 255 13.72 -21.79 -8.32
N ASP A 256 14.43 -21.41 -9.37
CA ASP A 256 14.48 -20.05 -9.92
C ASP A 256 13.11 -19.46 -10.22
N THR A 257 12.16 -20.26 -10.71
CA THR A 257 10.81 -19.81 -11.02
C THR A 257 10.09 -19.32 -9.75
N TRP A 258 10.25 -20.04 -8.64
CA TRP A 258 9.69 -19.61 -7.36
C TRP A 258 10.34 -18.32 -6.85
N LEU A 259 11.68 -18.22 -6.94
CA LEU A 259 12.42 -17.03 -6.49
C LEU A 259 12.06 -15.77 -7.27
N ALA A 260 11.77 -15.92 -8.56
CA ALA A 260 11.26 -14.85 -9.40
C ALA A 260 9.81 -14.50 -9.04
N ALA A 261 8.96 -15.50 -8.78
CA ALA A 261 7.55 -15.28 -8.45
C ALA A 261 7.35 -14.65 -7.07
N ALA A 262 8.20 -14.99 -6.09
CA ALA A 262 8.11 -14.50 -4.71
C ALA A 262 8.33 -12.97 -4.58
N THR A 263 8.96 -12.33 -5.57
CA THR A 263 9.01 -10.86 -5.70
C THR A 263 9.13 -10.54 -7.19
N SER A 264 7.99 -10.46 -7.87
CA SER A 264 7.92 -10.43 -9.34
C SER A 264 7.75 -9.04 -9.93
N LEU A 265 7.36 -8.05 -9.12
CA LEU A 265 6.86 -6.74 -9.56
C LEU A 265 5.68 -6.86 -10.56
N GLY A 266 4.98 -8.00 -10.55
CA GLY A 266 3.96 -8.36 -11.53
C GLY A 266 4.49 -8.65 -12.94
N LEU A 267 5.80 -8.79 -13.15
CA LEU A 267 6.42 -8.99 -14.47
C LEU A 267 6.23 -10.41 -15.02
N LEU A 268 5.93 -11.38 -14.15
CA LEU A 268 5.63 -12.75 -14.54
C LEU A 268 4.16 -12.92 -14.97
N GLY A 269 3.31 -11.93 -14.70
CA GLY A 269 1.88 -11.96 -14.94
C GLY A 269 1.05 -11.61 -13.71
N ILE A 270 -0.25 -11.93 -13.77
CA ILE A 270 -1.21 -11.63 -12.70
C ILE A 270 -1.25 -12.82 -11.74
N ILE A 271 -0.83 -12.63 -10.49
CA ILE A 271 -1.06 -13.63 -9.42
C ILE A 271 -2.58 -13.70 -9.20
N ALA A 272 -3.19 -14.81 -9.59
CA ALA A 272 -4.63 -15.03 -9.53
C ALA A 272 -5.06 -15.66 -8.19
N ARG A 273 -4.26 -16.59 -7.67
CA ARG A 273 -4.52 -17.28 -6.39
C ARG A 273 -3.23 -17.50 -5.62
N VAL A 274 -3.36 -17.54 -4.31
CA VAL A 274 -2.27 -17.80 -3.37
C VAL A 274 -2.77 -18.83 -2.36
N LYS A 275 -2.06 -19.95 -2.22
CA LYS A 275 -2.19 -20.81 -1.06
C LYS A 275 -1.29 -20.24 0.03
N PHE A 276 -1.88 -19.74 1.11
CA PHE A 276 -1.21 -18.96 2.14
C PHE A 276 -1.15 -19.73 3.46
N ALA A 277 0.00 -19.73 4.12
CA ALA A 277 0.19 -20.34 5.43
C ALA A 277 -0.52 -19.53 6.51
N VAL A 278 -1.16 -20.23 7.44
CA VAL A 278 -1.87 -19.62 8.59
C VAL A 278 -1.53 -20.36 9.87
N LEU A 279 -1.75 -19.69 11.00
CA LEU A 279 -1.54 -20.23 12.34
C LEU A 279 -2.87 -20.32 13.08
N ALA A 280 -2.92 -21.04 14.20
CA ALA A 280 -3.97 -20.85 15.19
C ALA A 280 -4.00 -19.39 15.64
N ASP A 281 -5.19 -18.88 15.91
CA ASP A 281 -5.31 -17.51 16.37
C ASP A 281 -4.62 -17.29 17.72
N PHE A 282 -4.04 -16.10 17.90
CA PHE A 282 -3.21 -15.80 19.05
C PHE A 282 -3.29 -14.32 19.42
N LYS A 283 -2.95 -14.04 20.68
CA LYS A 283 -2.86 -12.68 21.21
C LYS A 283 -1.40 -12.26 21.36
N VAL A 284 -1.20 -10.95 21.25
CA VAL A 284 0.09 -10.31 21.48
C VAL A 284 -0.06 -9.14 22.44
N TYR A 285 1.03 -8.76 23.09
CA TYR A 285 1.15 -7.42 23.66
C TYR A 285 1.86 -6.48 22.69
N ALA A 286 1.61 -5.19 22.83
CA ALA A 286 2.44 -4.12 22.28
C ALA A 286 2.89 -3.20 23.42
N ASN A 287 4.19 -2.91 23.49
CA ASN A 287 4.78 -1.99 24.43
C ASN A 287 5.62 -0.94 23.70
N GLN A 288 5.76 0.26 24.26
CA GLN A 288 6.72 1.23 23.75
C GLN A 288 7.49 1.92 24.86
N THR A 289 8.79 2.02 24.63
CA THR A 289 9.74 2.71 25.50
C THR A 289 10.39 3.84 24.72
N ILE A 290 10.71 4.92 25.43
CA ILE A 290 11.48 6.04 24.87
C ILE A 290 12.96 5.76 25.17
N LEU A 291 13.80 5.92 24.16
CA LEU A 291 15.25 5.78 24.24
C LEU A 291 15.92 7.06 23.77
N ASP A 292 17.09 7.36 24.32
CA ASP A 292 17.95 8.41 23.79
C ASP A 292 18.61 7.97 22.47
N GLU A 293 18.83 8.92 21.55
CA GLU A 293 19.48 8.64 20.27
C GLU A 293 20.85 7.99 20.47
N ASP A 294 21.67 8.50 21.39
CA ASP A 294 22.99 7.95 21.67
C ASP A 294 22.94 6.52 22.25
N GLU A 295 21.87 6.16 22.97
CA GLU A 295 21.69 4.79 23.48
C GLU A 295 21.49 3.82 22.32
N VAL A 296 20.64 4.17 21.36
CA VAL A 296 20.38 3.33 20.18
C VAL A 296 21.62 3.28 19.27
N LEU A 297 22.21 4.43 18.95
CA LEU A 297 23.35 4.51 18.04
C LEU A 297 24.58 3.72 18.55
N ASN A 298 24.74 3.57 19.86
CA ASN A 298 25.87 2.86 20.47
C ASN A 298 25.53 1.47 21.04
N SER A 299 24.28 1.02 20.90
CA SER A 299 23.83 -0.32 21.35
C SER A 299 24.17 -1.44 20.35
N ASP A 300 23.99 -2.70 20.75
CA ASP A 300 23.83 -3.81 19.81
C ASP A 300 22.36 -3.89 19.36
N ILE A 301 22.07 -3.27 18.20
CA ILE A 301 20.72 -3.20 17.64
C ILE A 301 20.15 -4.61 17.40
N TYR A 302 20.97 -5.58 16.97
CA TYR A 302 20.49 -6.94 16.75
C TYR A 302 20.05 -7.60 18.05
N ALA A 303 20.86 -7.52 19.10
CA ALA A 303 20.55 -8.09 20.40
C ALA A 303 19.30 -7.45 21.04
N GLN A 304 19.05 -6.16 20.75
CA GLN A 304 17.88 -5.45 21.28
C GLN A 304 16.58 -5.83 20.57
N ILE A 305 16.62 -6.15 19.27
CA ILE A 305 15.43 -6.38 18.43
C ILE A 305 15.09 -7.87 18.29
N SER A 306 16.10 -8.73 18.11
CA SER A 306 15.92 -10.16 17.84
C SER A 306 15.12 -10.98 18.87
N PRO A 307 15.03 -10.61 20.16
CA PRO A 307 14.22 -11.38 21.13
C PRO A 307 12.71 -11.23 20.96
N TYR A 308 12.24 -10.28 20.15
CA TYR A 308 10.82 -9.99 19.99
C TYR A 308 10.29 -10.58 18.68
N VAL A 309 9.04 -11.09 18.67
CA VAL A 309 8.38 -11.52 17.42
C VAL A 309 8.21 -10.37 16.43
N THR A 310 8.14 -9.14 16.92
CA THR A 310 8.18 -7.91 16.12
C THR A 310 8.75 -6.80 16.98
N ALA A 311 9.64 -5.99 16.41
CA ALA A 311 10.09 -4.75 17.06
C ALA A 311 10.42 -3.68 16.00
N ASN A 312 10.15 -2.41 16.30
CA ASN A 312 10.39 -1.29 15.38
C ASN A 312 10.95 -0.11 16.17
N TYR A 313 11.78 0.69 15.51
CA TYR A 313 12.19 1.99 16.00
C TYR A 313 11.43 3.08 15.26
N TRP A 314 10.98 4.09 15.99
CA TRP A 314 10.51 5.35 15.40
C TRP A 314 11.47 6.46 15.83
N TRP A 315 12.24 6.99 14.88
CA TRP A 315 13.27 7.97 15.14
C TRP A 315 12.78 9.41 14.91
N TRP A 316 13.09 10.26 15.89
CA TRP A 316 12.75 11.68 15.95
C TRP A 316 14.07 12.47 15.97
N PRO A 317 14.66 12.74 14.79
CA PRO A 317 16.04 13.24 14.67
C PRO A 317 16.22 14.67 15.19
N GLY A 318 15.17 15.49 15.23
CA GLY A 318 15.25 16.84 15.78
C GLY A 318 15.16 16.85 17.31
N LEU A 319 14.50 15.84 17.88
CA LEU A 319 14.44 15.62 19.33
C LEU A 319 15.57 14.72 19.86
N LYS A 320 16.29 14.03 18.96
CA LYS A 320 17.30 13.02 19.31
C LYS A 320 16.75 11.91 20.20
N LYS A 321 15.56 11.41 19.85
CA LYS A 321 14.86 10.35 20.59
C LYS A 321 14.40 9.25 19.67
N PHE A 322 14.30 8.05 20.23
CA PHE A 322 13.65 6.92 19.60
C PHE A 322 12.47 6.46 20.44
N HIS A 323 11.41 6.04 19.77
CA HIS A 323 10.43 5.15 20.35
C HIS A 323 10.74 3.72 19.92
N LEU A 324 11.06 2.83 20.86
CA LEU A 324 11.17 1.41 20.62
C LEU A 324 9.81 0.75 20.88
N ARG A 325 9.21 0.23 19.82
CA ARG A 325 7.95 -0.51 19.85
C ARG A 325 8.24 -2.01 19.81
N THR A 326 7.80 -2.76 20.82
CA THR A 326 8.02 -4.21 20.91
C THR A 326 6.72 -4.99 21.04
N TYR A 327 6.70 -6.19 20.50
CA TYR A 327 5.56 -7.11 20.53
C TYR A 327 6.03 -8.52 20.87
N ASN A 328 5.20 -9.29 21.56
CA ASN A 328 5.39 -10.72 21.81
C ASN A 328 4.06 -11.41 22.09
N VAL A 329 4.02 -12.72 21.88
CA VAL A 329 2.84 -13.56 22.11
C VAL A 329 2.52 -13.63 23.60
N VAL A 330 1.23 -13.59 23.94
CA VAL A 330 0.71 -13.76 25.30
C VAL A 330 -0.32 -14.90 25.34
N PRO A 331 -0.61 -15.49 26.52
CA PRO A 331 -1.69 -16.45 26.66
C PRO A 331 -3.01 -15.89 26.10
N VAL A 332 -3.79 -16.71 25.40
CA VAL A 332 -5.02 -16.27 24.71
C VAL A 332 -6.09 -15.76 25.69
N GLU A 333 -6.01 -16.19 26.94
CA GLU A 333 -6.82 -15.80 28.09
C GLU A 333 -6.48 -14.39 28.60
N THR A 334 -5.37 -13.79 28.13
CA THR A 334 -4.95 -12.45 28.53
C THR A 334 -6.03 -11.44 28.12
N GLU A 335 -6.51 -10.66 29.09
CA GLU A 335 -7.53 -9.63 28.87
C GLU A 335 -6.99 -8.48 28.00
N GLY A 336 -7.86 -7.91 27.18
CA GLY A 336 -7.54 -6.81 26.28
C GLY A 336 -7.93 -7.11 24.83
N ASN A 337 -8.50 -6.10 24.19
CA ASN A 337 -8.88 -6.09 22.78
C ASN A 337 -8.32 -4.83 22.13
N ALA A 338 -7.03 -4.56 22.34
CA ALA A 338 -6.38 -3.39 21.76
C ALA A 338 -6.42 -3.47 20.24
N PHE A 339 -6.86 -2.39 19.63
CA PHE A 339 -6.91 -2.22 18.19
C PHE A 339 -6.09 -1.02 17.80
N GLN A 340 -5.12 -1.25 16.92
CA GLN A 340 -4.19 -0.23 16.48
C GLN A 340 -4.87 0.69 15.48
N SER A 341 -4.64 1.99 15.62
CA SER A 341 -4.84 2.92 14.51
C SER A 341 -3.66 3.86 14.37
N THR A 342 -2.95 3.68 13.27
CA THR A 342 -1.76 4.47 12.93
C THR A 342 -2.11 5.71 12.12
N PHE A 343 -3.13 5.64 11.26
CA PHE A 343 -3.42 6.66 10.23
C PHE A 343 -4.68 7.46 10.49
N SER A 344 -5.50 7.09 11.48
CA SER A 344 -6.77 7.77 11.72
C SER A 344 -6.55 9.13 12.38
N LEU A 345 -7.22 10.14 11.83
CA LEU A 345 -7.24 11.51 12.32
C LEU A 345 -8.68 12.02 12.39
N THR A 346 -8.93 12.89 13.36
CA THR A 346 -10.11 13.74 13.37
C THR A 346 -9.96 14.90 12.37
N PRO A 347 -11.08 15.51 11.92
CA PRO A 347 -11.00 16.67 11.02
C PRO A 347 -10.21 17.87 11.56
N LEU A 348 -10.18 18.04 12.89
CA LEU A 348 -9.43 19.13 13.52
C LEU A 348 -7.92 18.85 13.46
N GLU A 349 -7.51 17.64 13.83
CA GLU A 349 -6.10 17.21 13.79
C GLU A 349 -5.55 17.27 12.38
N GLY A 350 -6.27 16.70 11.40
CA GLY A 350 -5.85 16.70 10.00
C GLY A 350 -5.62 18.12 9.45
N LYS A 351 -6.59 19.02 9.66
CA LYS A 351 -6.48 20.42 9.21
C LYS A 351 -5.38 21.20 9.93
N ALA A 352 -5.15 20.93 11.22
CA ALA A 352 -4.09 21.57 11.99
C ALA A 352 -2.72 21.11 11.51
N ALA A 353 -2.53 19.79 11.34
CA ALA A 353 -1.30 19.21 10.81
C ALA A 353 -1.01 19.73 9.39
N LEU A 354 -1.99 19.77 8.50
CA LEU A 354 -1.82 20.24 7.12
C LEU A 354 -1.34 21.69 7.07
N ARG A 355 -1.91 22.57 7.90
CA ARG A 355 -1.48 23.98 7.98
C ARG A 355 -0.08 24.12 8.52
N LEU A 356 0.24 23.37 9.57
CA LEU A 356 1.55 23.41 10.22
C LEU A 356 2.67 22.90 9.29
N LEU A 357 2.45 21.77 8.64
CA LEU A 357 3.42 21.15 7.74
C LEU A 357 3.62 21.97 6.45
N ASN A 358 2.55 22.55 5.88
CA ASN A 358 2.69 23.47 4.75
C ASN A 358 3.46 24.75 5.12
N ALA A 359 3.32 25.27 6.34
CA ALA A 359 4.15 26.38 6.80
C ALA A 359 5.64 26.00 6.90
N GLY A 360 5.91 24.70 7.04
CA GLY A 360 7.23 24.10 7.09
C GLY A 360 7.93 23.94 5.74
N GLN A 361 7.27 24.29 4.63
CA GLN A 361 7.88 24.26 3.29
C GLN A 361 9.00 25.28 3.15
N ASP A 362 8.77 26.52 3.59
CA ASP A 362 9.72 27.63 3.44
C ASP A 362 10.67 27.80 4.63
N PHE A 363 10.27 27.32 5.81
CA PHE A 363 11.00 27.48 7.06
C PHE A 363 11.06 26.17 7.84
N SER A 364 12.19 25.85 8.47
CA SER A 364 12.34 24.61 9.25
C SER A 364 11.61 24.64 10.59
N THR A 365 11.44 25.80 11.23
CA THR A 365 10.85 25.90 12.58
C THR A 365 9.48 25.23 12.72
N PRO A 366 8.51 25.41 11.78
CA PRO A 366 7.26 24.66 11.82
C PRO A 366 7.42 23.14 11.74
N ASN A 367 8.42 22.62 11.02
CA ASN A 367 8.69 21.18 10.95
C ASN A 367 9.16 20.63 12.30
N PHE A 368 10.04 21.34 13.02
CA PHE A 368 10.46 20.94 14.37
C PHE A 368 9.31 21.04 15.39
N LEU A 369 8.42 22.02 15.23
CA LEU A 369 7.22 22.09 16.05
C LEU A 369 6.27 20.91 15.75
N ALA A 370 6.09 20.57 14.48
CA ALA A 370 5.29 19.42 14.05
C ALA A 370 5.87 18.12 14.62
N GLU A 371 7.17 17.89 14.47
CA GLU A 371 7.88 16.75 15.05
C GLU A 371 7.62 16.64 16.54
N LYS A 372 7.74 17.74 17.30
CA LYS A 372 7.49 17.72 18.74
C LYS A 372 6.05 17.29 19.08
N ILE A 373 5.06 17.88 18.40
CA ILE A 373 3.65 17.54 18.62
C ILE A 373 3.40 16.06 18.29
N PHE A 374 3.93 15.60 17.17
CA PHE A 374 3.76 14.22 16.72
C PHE A 374 4.47 13.23 17.64
N TYR A 375 5.66 13.56 18.13
CA TYR A 375 6.38 12.78 19.14
C TYR A 375 5.55 12.62 20.43
N ASP A 376 4.98 13.71 20.94
CA ASP A 376 4.17 13.69 22.16
C ASP A 376 2.91 12.81 21.96
N LEU A 377 2.26 12.91 20.78
CA LEU A 377 1.11 12.07 20.42
C LEU A 377 1.49 10.59 20.25
N TRP A 378 2.65 10.32 19.63
CA TRP A 378 3.13 8.97 19.35
C TRP A 378 3.66 8.27 20.60
N SER A 379 4.04 9.03 21.65
CA SER A 379 4.50 8.50 22.94
C SER A 379 3.42 7.68 23.65
N MET A 380 2.16 8.14 23.53
CA MET A 380 0.98 7.48 24.10
C MET A 380 0.50 6.32 23.22
N PRO A 381 -0.30 5.38 23.76
CA PRO A 381 -0.92 4.37 22.92
C PRO A 381 -1.82 4.92 21.83
N ASN A 382 -1.41 4.66 20.58
CA ASN A 382 -2.20 4.80 19.36
C ASN A 382 -3.17 3.62 19.18
N PHE A 383 -3.74 3.15 20.30
CA PHE A 383 -4.64 2.00 20.38
C PHE A 383 -5.91 2.38 21.12
N HIS A 384 -7.05 1.89 20.65
CA HIS A 384 -8.32 1.95 21.36
C HIS A 384 -8.77 0.54 21.74
N GLY A 385 -9.69 0.45 22.71
CA GLY A 385 -10.43 -0.79 22.95
C GLY A 385 -11.35 -1.10 21.77
N LYS A 386 -11.29 -2.31 21.23
CA LYS A 386 -12.21 -2.79 20.20
C LYS A 386 -13.35 -3.58 20.85
N ASP A 387 -14.43 -2.86 21.15
CA ASP A 387 -15.72 -3.47 21.49
C ASP A 387 -16.67 -3.54 20.27
N PHE A 388 -16.13 -3.46 19.04
CA PHE A 388 -16.90 -3.45 17.79
C PHE A 388 -16.34 -4.40 16.73
N ARG A 389 -17.20 -4.91 15.84
CA ARG A 389 -16.76 -5.55 14.58
C ARG A 389 -16.49 -4.47 13.54
N LEU A 390 -15.32 -4.49 12.91
CA LEU A 390 -15.01 -3.61 11.78
C LEU A 390 -15.87 -4.05 10.59
N GLY A 391 -16.90 -3.27 10.28
CA GLY A 391 -17.60 -3.39 9.01
C GLY A 391 -16.91 -2.50 7.99
N TYR A 392 -16.03 -3.06 7.17
CA TYR A 392 -15.61 -2.39 5.93
C TYR A 392 -16.74 -2.30 4.89
N ILE A 393 -17.87 -2.94 5.19
CA ILE A 393 -19.13 -2.77 4.52
C ILE A 393 -20.05 -2.11 5.54
N HIS A 394 -20.56 -0.91 5.21
CA HIS A 394 -21.74 -0.37 5.88
C HIS A 394 -22.92 -1.33 5.62
N ASP A 395 -23.00 -2.44 6.36
CA ASP A 395 -24.21 -3.25 6.47
C ASP A 395 -24.91 -2.89 7.79
N PRO A 396 -26.00 -2.11 7.75
CA PRO A 396 -26.75 -1.73 8.94
C PRO A 396 -27.36 -2.91 9.71
N LYS A 397 -27.36 -4.13 9.14
CA LYS A 397 -28.06 -5.30 9.72
C LYS A 397 -27.21 -6.16 10.65
N LEU A 398 -25.91 -5.92 10.77
CA LEU A 398 -24.99 -6.72 11.60
C LEU A 398 -24.78 -6.20 13.05
N ASN A 399 -25.36 -5.05 13.41
CA ASN A 399 -25.26 -4.46 14.75
C ASN A 399 -26.46 -4.80 15.65
N SER A 400 -26.66 -6.09 15.99
CA SER A 400 -27.72 -6.54 16.91
C SER A 400 -27.22 -6.97 18.31
N GLY A 401 -25.93 -6.81 18.62
CA GLY A 401 -25.34 -7.05 19.94
C GLY A 401 -25.53 -5.88 20.91
N LYS A 402 -25.71 -6.17 22.21
CA LYS A 402 -26.07 -5.21 23.28
C LYS A 402 -24.93 -4.35 23.83
N ASP A 403 -23.75 -4.36 23.23
CA ASP A 403 -22.62 -3.56 23.71
C ASP A 403 -22.42 -2.37 22.79
N LYS A 404 -22.63 -1.15 23.33
CA LYS A 404 -22.26 0.08 22.62
C LYS A 404 -20.73 0.11 22.50
N PRO A 405 -20.16 0.31 21.30
CA PRO A 405 -18.71 0.37 21.12
C PRO A 405 -18.10 1.41 22.06
N THR A 406 -17.14 1.00 22.89
CA THR A 406 -16.31 2.00 23.57
C THR A 406 -15.08 2.25 22.71
N ASP A 407 -15.16 3.25 21.82
CA ASP A 407 -14.01 3.82 21.07
C ASP A 407 -13.08 4.56 22.05
N ARG A 408 -12.67 3.88 23.11
CA ARG A 408 -11.92 4.44 24.24
C ARG A 408 -10.45 4.27 23.99
N GLN A 409 -9.76 5.40 23.97
CA GLN A 409 -8.31 5.45 23.90
C GLN A 409 -7.67 4.70 25.08
N LEU A 410 -6.68 3.87 24.78
CA LEU A 410 -5.83 3.26 25.78
C LEU A 410 -4.71 4.25 26.12
N LEU A 411 -4.50 4.50 27.42
CA LEU A 411 -3.61 5.57 27.88
C LEU A 411 -2.29 5.08 28.48
N SER A 412 -2.10 3.75 28.58
CA SER A 412 -0.91 3.17 29.18
C SER A 412 -0.41 1.98 28.37
N TRP A 413 0.92 1.86 28.28
CA TRP A 413 1.58 0.64 27.84
C TRP A 413 1.76 -0.34 29.01
N PRO A 414 1.87 -1.66 28.75
CA PRO A 414 1.59 -2.34 27.47
C PRO A 414 0.08 -2.44 27.19
N VAL A 415 -0.26 -2.63 25.92
CA VAL A 415 -1.63 -2.96 25.47
C VAL A 415 -1.67 -4.41 24.97
N TYR A 416 -2.83 -5.05 25.03
CA TYR A 416 -3.02 -6.46 24.70
C TYR A 416 -4.20 -6.63 23.77
N GLY A 417 -4.10 -7.53 22.80
CA GLY A 417 -5.17 -7.82 21.86
C GLY A 417 -4.83 -8.96 20.91
N TRP A 418 -5.77 -9.26 20.02
CA TRP A 418 -5.56 -10.24 18.95
C TRP A 418 -4.48 -9.77 17.98
N ALA A 419 -3.69 -10.72 17.47
CA ALA A 419 -2.55 -10.42 16.62
C ALA A 419 -2.93 -9.48 15.46
N TYR A 420 -4.00 -9.76 14.72
CA TYR A 420 -4.39 -8.94 13.57
C TYR A 420 -4.80 -7.50 13.96
N ASP A 421 -5.51 -7.33 15.08
CA ASP A 421 -5.95 -6.02 15.57
C ASP A 421 -4.79 -5.18 16.09
N VAL A 422 -3.84 -5.83 16.76
CA VAL A 422 -2.65 -5.16 17.31
C VAL A 422 -1.59 -4.91 16.24
N LEU A 423 -1.56 -5.71 15.16
CA LEU A 423 -0.50 -5.67 14.15
C LEU A 423 -0.92 -4.95 12.85
N ILE A 424 -2.11 -5.19 12.29
CA ILE A 424 -2.55 -4.49 11.06
C ILE A 424 -3.18 -3.15 11.42
N GLY A 425 -4.04 -3.17 12.43
CA GLY A 425 -4.91 -2.05 12.77
C GLY A 425 -5.93 -1.72 11.68
N GLY A 426 -6.58 -0.57 11.83
CA GLY A 426 -7.50 -0.03 10.84
C GLY A 426 -8.04 1.34 11.20
N LEU A 427 -9.17 1.72 10.59
CA LEU A 427 -9.80 3.02 10.86
C LEU A 427 -10.82 2.98 12.00
N TYR A 428 -10.83 4.04 12.80
CA TYR A 428 -11.91 4.28 13.75
C TYR A 428 -13.18 4.80 13.05
N PRO A 429 -14.39 4.43 13.52
CA PRO A 429 -15.66 4.77 12.84
C PRO A 429 -15.91 6.26 12.57
N ASN A 430 -15.27 7.17 13.31
CA ASN A 430 -15.46 8.62 13.20
C ASN A 430 -14.20 9.37 12.72
N GLN A 431 -13.22 8.64 12.21
CA GLN A 431 -11.97 9.21 11.76
C GLN A 431 -11.70 8.80 10.31
N LEU A 432 -11.00 9.69 9.60
CA LEU A 432 -10.54 9.41 8.25
C LEU A 432 -9.03 9.17 8.30
N PRO A 433 -8.49 8.42 7.33
CA PRO A 433 -7.06 8.33 7.19
C PRO A 433 -6.47 9.70 6.82
N GLU A 434 -5.19 9.89 7.12
CA GLU A 434 -4.52 11.18 6.94
C GLU A 434 -4.56 11.75 5.51
N TRP A 435 -4.51 10.89 4.48
CA TRP A 435 -4.56 11.32 3.07
C TRP A 435 -5.92 11.91 2.67
N GLU A 436 -7.02 11.64 3.38
CA GLU A 436 -8.31 12.33 3.18
C GLU A 436 -8.30 13.79 3.67
N TYR A 437 -7.22 14.19 4.35
CA TYR A 437 -6.95 15.56 4.79
C TYR A 437 -5.78 16.20 4.03
N ASP A 438 -5.46 15.70 2.83
CA ASP A 438 -4.33 16.11 1.99
C ASP A 438 -2.95 15.93 2.65
N LEU A 439 -2.84 15.08 3.67
CA LEU A 439 -1.57 14.75 4.33
C LEU A 439 -0.87 13.60 3.59
N HIS A 440 -0.43 13.87 2.37
CA HIS A 440 0.29 12.88 1.57
C HIS A 440 1.78 12.86 1.93
N GLY A 441 2.39 11.68 1.81
CA GLY A 441 3.82 11.47 2.05
C GLY A 441 4.60 11.13 0.78
N LYS A 442 5.85 11.58 0.71
CA LYS A 442 6.92 10.94 -0.05
C LYS A 442 7.65 9.97 0.87
N THR A 443 7.80 8.73 0.44
CA THR A 443 8.58 7.73 1.19
C THR A 443 9.98 7.59 0.58
N LEU A 444 10.92 7.09 1.36
CA LEU A 444 12.24 6.60 0.94
C LEU A 444 12.46 5.38 1.81
N GLU A 445 12.68 4.21 1.22
CA GLU A 445 13.02 3.04 2.01
C GLU A 445 14.17 2.24 1.40
N LEU A 446 15.25 2.15 2.17
CA LEU A 446 16.48 1.44 1.82
C LEU A 446 16.79 0.43 2.93
N ALA A 447 17.09 -0.80 2.53
CA ALA A 447 17.49 -1.85 3.44
C ALA A 447 18.99 -2.09 3.36
N VAL A 448 19.61 -2.25 4.53
CA VAL A 448 21.04 -2.50 4.71
C VAL A 448 21.18 -3.71 5.65
N PRO A 449 22.26 -4.51 5.60
CA PRO A 449 22.44 -5.58 6.57
C PRO A 449 22.44 -5.07 8.01
N VAL A 450 21.79 -5.80 8.93
CA VAL A 450 21.75 -5.43 10.36
C VAL A 450 23.17 -5.35 10.97
N THR A 451 24.12 -6.10 10.42
CA THR A 451 25.55 -6.04 10.79
C THR A 451 26.17 -4.64 10.61
N GLN A 452 25.56 -3.79 9.78
CA GLN A 452 25.97 -2.40 9.54
C GLN A 452 24.98 -1.37 10.11
N ALA A 453 23.98 -1.79 10.90
CA ALA A 453 22.91 -0.92 11.38
C ALA A 453 23.41 0.31 12.16
N ASN A 454 24.33 0.13 13.10
CA ASN A 454 24.87 1.26 13.87
C ASN A 454 25.66 2.23 12.99
N ALA A 455 26.45 1.72 12.04
CA ALA A 455 27.20 2.55 11.10
C ALA A 455 26.26 3.36 10.20
N LEU A 456 25.20 2.73 9.70
CA LEU A 456 24.14 3.38 8.94
C LEU A 456 23.49 4.53 9.72
N LEU A 457 22.97 4.26 10.92
CA LEU A 457 22.24 5.27 11.69
C LEU A 457 23.15 6.43 12.13
N LYS A 458 24.42 6.15 12.47
CA LYS A 458 25.42 7.19 12.75
C LYS A 458 25.69 8.06 11.53
N ARG A 459 25.84 7.45 10.34
CA ARG A 459 26.04 8.22 9.11
C ARG A 459 24.85 9.10 8.77
N ILE A 460 23.63 8.60 8.97
CA ILE A 460 22.41 9.40 8.77
C ILE A 460 22.35 10.57 9.77
N ARG A 461 22.70 10.36 11.05
CA ARG A 461 22.81 11.43 12.05
C ARG A 461 23.81 12.50 11.62
N GLU A 462 24.98 12.10 11.13
CA GLU A 462 25.97 13.05 10.60
C GLU A 462 25.38 13.92 9.48
N LEU A 463 24.60 13.34 8.56
CA LEU A 463 23.94 14.12 7.51
C LEU A 463 22.95 15.15 8.06
N PHE A 464 22.18 14.80 9.09
CA PHE A 464 21.30 15.77 9.78
C PHE A 464 22.12 16.89 10.45
N ASP A 465 23.28 16.57 11.04
CA ASP A 465 24.19 17.54 11.65
C ASP A 465 24.84 18.45 10.60
N GLU A 466 25.27 17.89 9.46
CA GLU A 466 25.79 18.64 8.30
C GLU A 466 24.74 19.62 7.78
N ALA A 467 23.49 19.18 7.60
CA ALA A 467 22.39 20.04 7.14
C ALA A 467 22.10 21.17 8.14
N LYS A 468 22.13 20.88 9.44
CA LYS A 468 21.99 21.89 10.51
C LYS A 468 23.16 22.88 10.50
N ALA A 469 24.40 22.41 10.37
CA ALA A 469 25.59 23.25 10.31
C ALA A 469 25.59 24.17 9.07
N ALA A 470 25.01 23.71 7.97
CA ALA A 470 24.77 24.50 6.77
C ALA A 470 23.60 25.50 6.88
N GLY A 471 22.95 25.60 8.04
CA GLY A 471 21.82 26.51 8.28
C GLY A 471 20.49 26.03 7.68
N LYS A 472 20.41 24.77 7.22
CA LYS A 472 19.21 24.14 6.65
C LYS A 472 18.80 22.88 7.43
N PRO A 473 18.49 22.99 8.73
CA PRO A 473 18.19 21.82 9.56
C PRO A 473 16.93 21.09 9.07
N VAL A 474 17.03 19.77 8.95
CA VAL A 474 15.93 18.89 8.55
C VAL A 474 15.51 18.03 9.75
N THR A 475 14.23 17.65 9.78
CA THR A 475 13.69 16.73 10.78
C THR A 475 12.54 15.89 10.21
N SER A 476 11.95 15.00 11.00
CA SER A 476 10.76 14.24 10.60
C SER A 476 9.55 15.15 10.42
N THR A 477 8.87 15.01 9.28
CA THR A 477 7.64 15.74 8.94
C THR A 477 6.44 14.82 8.85
N TYR A 478 6.56 13.58 9.33
CA TYR A 478 5.52 12.57 9.27
C TYR A 478 5.02 12.19 10.66
N ARG A 479 3.73 11.86 10.77
CA ARG A 479 3.02 11.66 12.05
C ARG A 479 3.69 10.63 12.96
N SER A 480 4.28 9.60 12.37
CA SER A 480 4.86 8.49 13.12
C SER A 480 6.38 8.60 13.32
N GLY A 481 7.03 9.62 12.76
CA GLY A 481 8.49 9.71 12.75
C GLY A 481 9.12 8.95 11.58
N ILE A 482 10.45 8.83 11.60
CA ILE A 482 11.17 7.94 10.69
C ILE A 482 11.02 6.52 11.20
N ASN A 483 10.49 5.62 10.38
CA ASN A 483 10.27 4.23 10.77
C ASN A 483 11.49 3.39 10.42
N ILE A 484 11.96 2.59 11.38
CA ILE A 484 13.07 1.66 11.16
C ILE A 484 12.56 0.26 11.52
N LYS A 485 12.54 -0.59 10.51
CA LYS A 485 12.04 -1.96 10.56
C LYS A 485 13.21 -2.93 10.37
N PHE A 486 12.93 -4.19 10.64
CA PHE A 486 13.91 -5.26 10.53
C PHE A 486 13.30 -6.44 9.80
N GLY A 487 14.03 -7.04 8.87
CA GLY A 487 13.55 -8.20 8.12
C GLY A 487 14.49 -9.37 8.28
N LYS A 488 13.96 -10.52 8.68
CA LYS A 488 14.66 -11.80 8.58
C LYS A 488 15.01 -12.06 7.11
N PRO A 489 16.19 -12.63 6.80
CA PRO A 489 16.55 -12.99 5.44
C PRO A 489 15.48 -13.86 4.78
N PHE A 490 15.00 -13.44 3.62
CA PHE A 490 14.10 -14.22 2.79
C PHE A 490 14.55 -14.20 1.35
N ASP A 491 14.72 -15.39 0.80
CA ASP A 491 15.25 -15.58 -0.53
C ASP A 491 14.21 -15.28 -1.62
N SER A 492 14.49 -14.23 -2.40
CA SER A 492 13.90 -13.97 -3.72
C SER A 492 14.89 -13.15 -4.56
N PHE A 493 14.84 -13.27 -5.89
CA PHE A 493 15.82 -12.58 -6.75
C PHE A 493 15.78 -11.05 -6.57
N LEU A 494 14.58 -10.50 -6.41
CA LEU A 494 14.33 -9.08 -6.21
C LEU A 494 14.03 -8.74 -4.74
N GLY A 495 14.26 -9.63 -3.79
CA GLY A 495 13.97 -9.38 -2.37
C GLY A 495 14.79 -8.23 -1.80
N GLN A 496 14.33 -7.63 -0.70
CA GLN A 496 15.05 -6.53 -0.05
C GLN A 496 15.90 -7.00 1.15
N THR A 497 15.65 -8.20 1.67
CA THR A 497 16.12 -8.65 2.99
C THR A 497 17.42 -9.45 2.98
N THR A 498 17.89 -9.89 1.81
CA THR A 498 19.14 -10.67 1.68
C THR A 498 19.69 -10.64 0.25
N GLU A 499 20.98 -10.95 0.13
CA GLU A 499 21.61 -11.41 -1.10
C GLU A 499 21.66 -12.94 -1.10
N ARG A 500 21.26 -13.59 -2.20
CA ARG A 500 21.14 -15.05 -2.23
C ARG A 500 22.23 -15.72 -3.07
N ILE A 501 22.74 -15.06 -4.10
CA ILE A 501 23.32 -15.76 -5.24
C ILE A 501 24.64 -15.12 -5.68
N GLY A 502 25.61 -15.96 -6.01
CA GLY A 502 26.92 -15.53 -6.45
C GLY A 502 27.83 -15.12 -5.30
N GLU A 503 28.52 -14.00 -5.47
CA GLU A 503 29.42 -13.45 -4.47
C GLU A 503 28.61 -12.59 -3.50
N VAL A 504 28.38 -13.11 -2.28
CA VAL A 504 27.77 -12.36 -1.19
C VAL A 504 28.68 -11.19 -0.85
N LYS A 505 28.24 -9.96 -1.13
CA LYS A 505 29.04 -8.74 -0.96
C LYS A 505 29.01 -8.21 0.47
N ALA A 506 28.01 -8.64 1.26
CA ALA A 506 27.81 -8.18 2.62
C ALA A 506 27.20 -9.26 3.53
N ASP A 507 27.44 -9.16 4.83
CA ASP A 507 26.93 -10.12 5.81
C ASP A 507 25.46 -9.82 6.20
N TRP A 508 24.53 -10.50 5.51
CA TRP A 508 23.09 -10.47 5.77
C TRP A 508 22.63 -11.53 6.80
N SER A 509 23.54 -12.24 7.47
CA SER A 509 23.18 -13.36 8.38
C SER A 509 22.25 -12.96 9.54
N LYS A 510 22.29 -11.68 9.93
CA LYS A 510 21.44 -11.08 10.96
C LYS A 510 20.17 -10.40 10.42
N GLY A 511 19.88 -10.55 9.14
CA GLY A 511 18.77 -9.87 8.47
C GLY A 511 19.11 -8.47 7.99
N ALA A 512 18.06 -7.74 7.63
CA ALA A 512 18.11 -6.39 7.09
C ALA A 512 17.52 -5.39 8.08
N ILE A 513 18.13 -4.21 8.21
CA ILE A 513 17.52 -3.01 8.76
C ILE A 513 16.96 -2.19 7.59
N MET A 514 15.67 -1.87 7.62
CA MET A 514 15.02 -1.02 6.62
C MET A 514 14.82 0.37 7.21
N PHE A 515 15.51 1.35 6.64
CA PHE A 515 15.34 2.75 6.97
C PHE A 515 14.25 3.36 6.09
N ASP A 516 13.07 3.58 6.68
CA ASP A 516 11.87 4.11 6.03
C ASP A 516 11.61 5.55 6.49
N PHE A 517 11.88 6.51 5.61
CA PHE A 517 11.75 7.93 5.89
C PHE A 517 10.56 8.52 5.12
N PRO A 518 9.33 8.37 5.63
CA PRO A 518 8.19 9.11 5.13
C PRO A 518 8.35 10.60 5.47
N SER A 519 7.98 11.45 4.54
CA SER A 519 8.09 12.91 4.65
C SER A 519 6.89 13.55 3.99
N PHE A 520 6.33 14.60 4.59
CA PHE A 520 5.16 15.28 4.06
C PHE A 520 5.42 15.85 2.66
N LEU A 521 4.47 15.68 1.74
CA LEU A 521 4.43 16.31 0.43
C LEU A 521 3.65 17.63 0.53
N PRO A 522 4.32 18.80 0.41
CA PRO A 522 3.62 20.08 0.49
C PRO A 522 2.55 20.23 -0.58
N THR A 523 1.42 20.83 -0.19
CA THR A 523 0.26 21.03 -1.07
C THR A 523 0.20 22.44 -1.65
N LYS A 524 1.22 23.26 -1.39
CA LYS A 524 1.33 24.65 -1.81
C LYS A 524 2.65 24.91 -2.54
N GLY A 525 2.72 26.08 -3.16
CA GLY A 525 3.95 26.56 -3.79
C GLY A 525 4.42 25.64 -4.92
N ASP A 526 5.70 25.28 -4.87
CA ASP A 526 6.35 24.38 -5.83
C ASP A 526 6.30 22.91 -5.43
N HIS A 527 5.56 22.57 -4.36
CA HIS A 527 5.43 21.22 -3.80
C HIS A 527 6.75 20.56 -3.35
N HIS A 528 7.86 21.31 -3.25
CA HIS A 528 9.12 20.80 -2.70
C HIS A 528 9.10 20.84 -1.18
N ARG A 529 9.70 19.83 -0.54
CA ARG A 529 9.95 19.84 0.90
C ARG A 529 11.02 20.88 1.19
N TYR A 530 11.02 21.38 2.42
CA TYR A 530 12.14 22.15 2.92
C TYR A 530 13.44 21.35 2.79
N ASN A 531 14.45 21.97 2.16
CA ASN A 531 15.74 21.35 1.88
C ASN A 531 15.58 20.03 1.10
N GLU A 532 14.84 20.05 -0.03
CA GLU A 532 14.59 18.88 -0.88
C GLU A 532 15.90 18.14 -1.24
N GLU A 533 16.99 18.89 -1.49
CA GLU A 533 18.29 18.31 -1.82
C GLU A 533 18.87 17.40 -0.72
N PHE A 534 18.46 17.57 0.53
CA PHE A 534 18.88 16.71 1.63
C PHE A 534 18.40 15.27 1.45
N TYR A 535 17.16 15.06 1.00
CA TYR A 535 16.58 13.72 0.86
C TYR A 535 17.25 12.94 -0.28
N GLU A 536 17.56 13.63 -1.38
CA GLU A 536 18.34 13.05 -2.48
C GLU A 536 19.76 12.70 -2.03
N LYS A 537 20.45 13.66 -1.39
CA LYS A 537 21.79 13.43 -0.82
C LYS A 537 21.79 12.24 0.15
N LEU A 538 20.79 12.16 1.04
CA LEU A 538 20.63 11.08 2.00
C LEU A 538 20.53 9.72 1.30
N ALA A 539 19.63 9.59 0.32
CA ALA A 539 19.47 8.35 -0.43
C ALA A 539 20.76 7.96 -1.17
N HIS A 540 21.43 8.93 -1.81
CA HIS A 540 22.68 8.72 -2.53
C HIS A 540 23.80 8.26 -1.61
N VAL A 541 23.99 8.92 -0.46
CA VAL A 541 25.01 8.55 0.53
C VAL A 541 24.76 7.15 1.07
N ILE A 542 23.51 6.80 1.42
CA ILE A 542 23.19 5.45 1.89
C ILE A 542 23.51 4.40 0.82
N ILE A 543 23.13 4.64 -0.44
CA ILE A 543 23.41 3.71 -1.55
C ILE A 543 24.90 3.60 -1.87
N ASP A 544 25.66 4.69 -1.70
CA ASP A 544 27.06 4.74 -2.06
C ASP A 544 27.98 4.12 -1.01
N GLU A 545 27.65 4.32 0.27
CA GLU A 545 28.49 3.89 1.38
C GLU A 545 28.07 2.51 1.94
N PHE A 546 26.86 2.04 1.65
CA PHE A 546 26.32 0.77 2.15
C PHE A 546 25.82 -0.12 0.99
N PRO A 547 25.76 -1.46 1.19
CA PRO A 547 25.14 -2.40 0.24
C PRO A 547 23.61 -2.30 0.29
N ALA A 548 23.09 -1.09 0.03
CA ALA A 548 21.68 -0.78 0.22
C ALA A 548 20.83 -1.37 -0.91
N ARG A 549 19.69 -1.98 -0.54
CA ARG A 549 18.67 -2.52 -1.44
C ARG A 549 17.38 -1.69 -1.33
N PRO A 550 16.78 -1.24 -2.44
CA PRO A 550 15.63 -0.36 -2.40
C PRO A 550 14.31 -1.14 -2.23
N HIS A 551 13.35 -0.53 -1.54
CA HIS A 551 11.96 -0.99 -1.54
C HIS A 551 11.28 -0.61 -2.86
N TRP A 552 10.60 -1.55 -3.51
CA TRP A 552 10.12 -1.36 -4.88
C TRP A 552 8.95 -0.37 -5.04
N THR A 553 8.23 -0.06 -3.97
CA THR A 553 7.03 0.79 -4.01
C THR A 553 7.19 2.16 -3.34
N LYS A 554 8.42 2.55 -3.01
CA LYS A 554 8.68 3.71 -2.14
C LYS A 554 9.72 4.70 -2.63
N ASN A 555 10.47 4.37 -3.67
CA ASN A 555 11.67 5.12 -4.05
C ASN A 555 11.45 5.94 -5.32
N THR A 556 12.50 6.65 -5.76
CA THR A 556 12.52 7.41 -7.03
C THR A 556 13.33 6.70 -8.12
N ARG A 557 13.17 7.08 -9.40
CA ARG A 557 13.90 6.44 -10.50
C ARG A 557 15.40 6.62 -10.32
N GLN A 558 15.83 7.79 -9.85
CA GLN A 558 17.24 8.06 -9.53
C GLN A 558 17.76 7.11 -8.44
N VAL A 559 16.97 6.86 -7.40
CA VAL A 559 17.31 5.92 -6.32
C VAL A 559 17.44 4.49 -6.86
N PHE A 560 16.50 4.03 -7.70
CA PHE A 560 16.58 2.71 -8.32
C PHE A 560 17.80 2.58 -9.23
N THR A 561 18.01 3.55 -10.14
CA THR A 561 19.16 3.57 -11.06
C THR A 561 20.48 3.56 -10.31
N ARG A 562 20.61 4.34 -9.23
CA ARG A 562 21.84 4.38 -8.43
C ARG A 562 22.06 3.09 -7.64
N ALA A 563 20.98 2.48 -7.14
CA ALA A 563 21.04 1.25 -6.37
C ALA A 563 21.40 0.00 -7.20
N LEU A 564 21.33 0.06 -8.54
CA LEU A 564 21.69 -1.06 -9.43
C LEU A 564 23.06 -1.67 -9.13
N LYS A 565 24.04 -0.84 -8.76
CA LYS A 565 25.40 -1.30 -8.43
C LYS A 565 25.45 -2.25 -7.23
N ASN A 566 24.47 -2.13 -6.32
CA ASN A 566 24.35 -2.93 -5.11
C ASN A 566 23.51 -4.20 -5.34
N LEU A 567 22.75 -4.28 -6.43
CA LEU A 567 21.97 -5.48 -6.76
C LEU A 567 22.89 -6.60 -7.29
N ASP A 568 22.51 -7.85 -7.02
CA ASP A 568 23.22 -9.01 -7.51
C ASP A 568 22.93 -9.24 -9.01
N LYS A 569 23.99 -9.27 -9.82
CA LYS A 569 23.88 -9.39 -11.28
C LYS A 569 23.39 -10.78 -11.70
N ASP A 570 23.78 -11.84 -11.00
CA ASP A 570 23.34 -13.20 -11.34
C ASP A 570 21.83 -13.35 -11.11
N SER A 571 21.34 -12.83 -9.97
CA SER A 571 19.92 -12.77 -9.66
C SER A 571 19.12 -12.00 -10.71
N LEU A 572 19.60 -10.84 -11.16
CA LEU A 572 18.95 -10.07 -12.22
C LEU A 572 18.91 -10.84 -13.55
N GLN A 573 20.01 -11.47 -13.94
CA GLN A 573 20.08 -12.26 -15.18
C GLN A 573 19.14 -13.48 -15.16
N ARG A 574 19.10 -14.20 -14.04
CA ARG A 574 18.22 -15.36 -13.85
C ARG A 574 16.76 -14.94 -13.79
N PHE A 575 16.45 -13.85 -13.09
CA PHE A 575 15.13 -13.25 -13.09
C PHE A 575 14.69 -12.88 -14.51
N ALA A 576 15.54 -12.18 -15.28
CA ALA A 576 15.24 -11.76 -16.65
C ALA A 576 14.95 -12.97 -17.56
N LYS A 577 15.68 -14.09 -17.38
CA LYS A 577 15.43 -15.34 -18.09
C LYS A 577 14.03 -15.89 -17.78
N ILE A 578 13.69 -16.05 -16.49
CA ILE A 578 12.37 -16.55 -16.09
C ILE A 578 11.24 -15.63 -16.54
N ARG A 579 11.41 -14.31 -16.37
CA ARG A 579 10.45 -13.30 -16.85
C ARG A 579 10.17 -13.49 -18.34
N LYS A 580 11.21 -13.65 -19.17
CA LYS A 580 11.06 -13.87 -20.63
C LYS A 580 10.34 -15.18 -20.95
N GLU A 581 10.50 -16.22 -20.14
CA GLU A 581 9.77 -17.48 -20.30
C GLU A 581 8.26 -17.32 -20.01
N PHE A 582 7.90 -16.52 -19.01
CA PHE A 582 6.51 -16.22 -18.64
C PHE A 582 5.84 -15.20 -19.57
N ASP A 583 6.57 -14.18 -19.98
CA ASP A 583 6.08 -13.07 -20.81
C ASP A 583 7.05 -12.77 -21.97
N PRO A 584 7.04 -13.58 -23.04
CA PRO A 584 7.96 -13.43 -24.16
C PRO A 584 7.70 -12.18 -25.02
N LYS A 585 6.56 -11.51 -24.83
CA LYS A 585 6.14 -10.32 -25.60
C LYS A 585 6.23 -9.03 -24.78
N ASN A 586 6.72 -9.08 -23.54
CA ASN A 586 6.82 -7.92 -22.64
C ASN A 586 5.47 -7.22 -22.41
N LEU A 587 4.37 -7.97 -22.37
CA LEU A 587 3.03 -7.42 -22.11
C LEU A 587 2.93 -6.83 -20.71
N PHE A 588 3.61 -7.42 -19.73
CA PHE A 588 3.58 -7.05 -18.32
C PHE A 588 4.73 -6.13 -17.92
N LYS A 589 5.55 -5.64 -18.85
CA LYS A 589 6.71 -4.78 -18.53
C LYS A 589 6.30 -3.56 -17.70
N ASN A 590 7.20 -3.01 -16.90
CA ASN A 590 7.01 -1.74 -16.20
C ASN A 590 8.32 -0.97 -16.14
N VAL A 591 8.24 0.30 -15.74
CA VAL A 591 9.39 1.22 -15.69
C VAL A 591 10.52 0.70 -14.79
N VAL A 592 10.18 0.11 -13.65
CA VAL A 592 11.20 -0.44 -12.72
C VAL A 592 11.99 -1.55 -13.40
N ALA A 593 11.33 -2.40 -14.17
CA ALA A 593 11.95 -3.48 -14.91
C ALA A 593 12.94 -2.97 -15.97
N GLU A 594 12.62 -1.85 -16.63
CA GLU A 594 13.50 -1.20 -17.59
C GLU A 594 14.74 -0.63 -16.90
N ILE A 595 14.57 0.00 -15.72
CA ILE A 595 15.70 0.52 -14.92
C ILE A 595 16.65 -0.61 -14.49
N ILE A 596 16.11 -1.76 -14.06
CA ILE A 596 16.92 -2.89 -13.60
C ILE A 596 17.39 -3.84 -14.71
N ASP A 597 17.16 -3.47 -15.99
CA ASP A 597 17.59 -4.20 -17.19
C ASP A 597 17.10 -5.66 -17.21
N VAL A 598 15.83 -5.88 -16.85
CA VAL A 598 15.21 -7.22 -16.84
C VAL A 598 14.10 -7.41 -17.85
N VAL A 599 13.81 -6.44 -18.75
CA VAL A 599 12.75 -6.52 -19.79
C VAL A 599 13.28 -6.45 -21.21
#